data_AF-A0A7S4FZ62-F1
#
_entry.id   AF-A0A7S4FZ62-F1
#
_cell.length_a   1.000
_cell.length_b   1.000
_cell.length_c   1.000
_cell.angle_alpha   90.00
_cell.angle_beta   90.00
_cell.angle_gamma   90.00
#
_symmetry.space_group_name_H-M   'P 1'
#
loop_
_entity.id
_entity.type
_entity.pdbx_description
1 polymer ?
#
loop_
_entity_poly.entity_id
_entity_poly.type
_entity_poly.pdbx_seq_one_letter_code
_entity_poly.pdbx_strand_id
1 'polypeptide(L)'
;SRRRVIVKRLPAVETLGCVTTICSDKTGTLTQNEQTVTQVFASTGDTAHLTGLGFSADGEVIIEGVPLSASTGSNVKKVLEVGLLCNNAHISADGKLFGTSTEGALVVAASKLNIGPLRDQWIRTSETPFDSDKKTMVVQAYRSGTSPTTAMCFLKGAPEAVLVQC
;
A
#
# COMPACT_ATOMS: atom_id res chain seq x y z
N SER A 1 -24.63 -8.54 -25.35
CA SER A 1 -24.88 -8.74 -23.90
C SER A 1 -24.48 -7.46 -23.16
N ARG A 2 -25.44 -6.70 -22.61
CA ARG A 2 -25.16 -5.43 -21.89
C ARG A 2 -24.82 -5.63 -20.40
N ARG A 3 -24.96 -6.84 -19.86
CA ARG A 3 -24.90 -7.12 -18.41
C ARG A 3 -23.60 -7.81 -17.94
N ARG A 4 -22.55 -7.82 -18.76
CA ARG A 4 -21.25 -8.49 -18.46
C ARG A 4 -21.40 -9.98 -18.05
N VAL A 5 -22.43 -10.67 -18.56
CA VAL A 5 -22.62 -12.11 -18.35
C VAL A 5 -22.30 -12.84 -19.66
N ILE A 6 -21.45 -13.88 -19.55
CA ILE A 6 -21.13 -14.81 -20.63
C ILE A 6 -21.72 -16.17 -20.26
N VAL A 7 -22.76 -16.58 -20.97
CA VAL A 7 -23.40 -17.90 -20.79
C VAL A 7 -22.76 -18.87 -21.77
N LYS A 8 -22.05 -19.89 -21.28
CA LYS A 8 -21.43 -20.93 -22.12
C LYS A 8 -22.40 -22.04 -22.54
N ARG A 9 -23.46 -22.27 -21.77
CA ARG A 9 -24.49 -23.31 -22.02
C ARG A 9 -25.87 -22.75 -21.70
N LEU A 10 -26.78 -22.75 -22.66
CA LEU A 10 -28.13 -22.20 -22.50
C LEU A 10 -28.92 -22.79 -21.31
N PRO A 11 -28.85 -24.11 -20.99
CA PRO A 11 -29.52 -24.67 -19.82
C PRO A 11 -29.08 -24.06 -18.48
N ALA A 12 -27.87 -23.48 -18.40
CA ALA A 12 -27.38 -22.87 -17.17
C ALA A 12 -28.19 -21.62 -16.75
N VAL A 13 -28.93 -21.00 -17.67
CA VAL A 13 -29.78 -19.85 -17.37
C VAL A 13 -30.97 -20.26 -16.50
N GLU A 14 -31.55 -21.43 -16.77
CA GLU A 14 -32.66 -21.99 -15.97
C GLU A 14 -32.17 -22.41 -14.59
N THR A 15 -31.02 -23.11 -14.53
CA THR A 15 -30.41 -23.52 -13.26
C THR A 15 -30.06 -22.32 -12.36
N LEU A 16 -29.61 -21.20 -12.94
CA LEU A 16 -29.31 -19.98 -12.17
C LEU A 16 -30.56 -19.42 -11.46
N GLY A 17 -31.75 -19.62 -12.02
CA GLY A 17 -33.03 -19.17 -11.43
C GLY A 17 -33.45 -19.97 -10.18
N CYS A 18 -32.91 -21.16 -9.97
CA CYS A 18 -33.21 -22.03 -8.83
C CYS A 18 -32.06 -22.11 -7.81
N VAL A 19 -31.04 -21.26 -7.92
CA VAL A 19 -29.91 -21.25 -6.98
C VAL A 19 -30.36 -20.74 -5.61
N THR A 20 -30.10 -21.52 -4.57
CA THR A 20 -30.36 -21.16 -3.16
C THR A 20 -29.11 -20.82 -2.37
N THR A 21 -27.91 -21.04 -2.93
CA THR A 21 -26.63 -20.77 -2.27
C THR A 21 -25.60 -20.30 -3.29
N ILE A 22 -24.90 -19.20 -2.98
CA ILE A 22 -23.83 -18.65 -3.80
C ILE A 22 -22.53 -18.70 -3.01
N CYS A 23 -21.57 -19.49 -3.50
CA CYS A 23 -20.20 -19.47 -3.02
C CYS A 23 -19.39 -18.50 -3.88
N SER A 24 -18.97 -17.37 -3.31
CA SER A 24 -18.17 -16.36 -4.00
C SER A 24 -16.79 -16.25 -3.36
N ASP A 25 -15.77 -16.07 -4.19
CA ASP A 25 -14.49 -15.56 -3.70
C ASP A 25 -14.63 -14.09 -3.29
N LYS A 26 -13.77 -13.60 -2.40
CA LYS A 26 -13.78 -12.22 -1.91
C LYS A 26 -13.04 -11.29 -2.86
N THR A 27 -11.80 -11.63 -3.22
CA THR A 27 -10.90 -10.73 -3.93
C THR A 27 -11.24 -10.75 -5.42
N GLY A 28 -11.52 -9.60 -6.02
CA GLY A 28 -11.89 -9.49 -7.43
C GLY A 28 -13.33 -9.89 -7.76
N THR A 29 -14.13 -10.34 -6.78
CA THR A 29 -15.58 -10.57 -6.95
C THR A 29 -16.40 -9.70 -5.98
N LEU A 30 -16.22 -9.89 -4.67
CA LEU A 30 -16.91 -9.05 -3.67
C LEU A 30 -16.21 -7.69 -3.45
N THR A 31 -14.89 -7.66 -3.66
CA THR A 31 -14.06 -6.47 -3.50
C THR A 31 -13.34 -6.14 -4.81
N GLN A 32 -13.02 -4.86 -5.01
CA GLN A 32 -12.37 -4.39 -6.24
C GLN A 32 -10.88 -4.76 -6.33
N ASN A 33 -10.33 -5.47 -5.32
CA ASN A 33 -8.89 -5.74 -5.19
C ASN A 33 -8.02 -4.47 -5.17
N GLU A 34 -8.61 -3.34 -4.79
CA GLU A 34 -7.91 -2.09 -4.57
C GLU A 34 -7.75 -1.92 -3.06
N GLN A 35 -6.60 -2.35 -2.53
CA GLN A 35 -6.31 -2.15 -1.12
C GLN A 35 -6.08 -0.65 -0.86
N THR A 36 -6.60 -0.15 0.26
CA THR A 36 -6.49 1.26 0.64
C THR A 36 -6.09 1.33 2.11
N VAL A 37 -5.05 2.11 2.39
CA VAL A 37 -4.67 2.42 3.78
C VAL A 37 -5.69 3.40 4.35
N THR A 38 -6.31 3.04 5.47
CA THR A 38 -7.33 3.86 6.14
C THR A 38 -6.83 4.48 7.44
N GLN A 39 -5.85 3.85 8.09
CA GLN A 39 -5.29 4.28 9.36
C GLN A 39 -3.78 4.01 9.42
N VAL A 40 -3.05 4.89 10.10
CA VAL A 40 -1.63 4.72 10.42
C VAL A 40 -1.43 5.00 11.91
N PHE A 41 -0.73 4.09 12.58
CA PHE A 41 -0.37 4.21 14.00
C PHE A 41 1.15 4.40 14.11
N ALA A 42 1.58 5.42 14.83
CA ALA A 42 2.98 5.66 15.13
C ALA A 42 3.32 5.26 16.57
N SER A 43 4.60 4.93 16.81
CA SER A 43 5.08 4.54 18.14
C SER A 43 4.96 5.62 19.21
N THR A 44 4.80 6.89 18.80
CA THR A 44 4.54 8.02 19.71
C THR A 44 3.09 8.09 20.20
N GLY A 45 2.21 7.22 19.74
CA GLY A 45 0.78 7.24 20.04
C GLY A 45 -0.07 8.00 19.00
N ASP A 46 0.58 8.72 18.07
CA ASP A 46 -0.11 9.42 17.00
C ASP A 46 -0.88 8.43 16.12
N THR A 47 -2.17 8.71 15.93
CA THR A 47 -3.03 7.96 15.02
C THR A 47 -3.51 8.88 13.91
N ALA A 48 -3.31 8.47 12.66
CA ALA A 48 -3.78 9.20 11.51
C ALA A 48 -4.88 8.43 10.78
N HIS A 49 -5.88 9.16 10.29
CA HIS A 49 -6.90 8.68 9.37
C HIS A 49 -6.58 9.12 7.94
N LEU A 50 -6.75 8.22 6.98
CA LEU A 50 -6.53 8.51 5.57
C LEU A 50 -7.87 8.48 4.84
N THR A 51 -8.17 9.56 4.10
CA THR A 51 -9.35 9.64 3.24
C THR A 51 -9.01 9.27 1.81
N GLY A 52 -10.02 9.05 0.95
CA GLY A 52 -9.82 8.58 -0.43
C GLY A 52 -9.86 7.06 -0.56
N LEU A 53 -10.09 6.57 -1.78
CA LEU A 53 -10.28 5.15 -2.08
C LEU A 53 -9.42 4.72 -3.26
N GLY A 54 -9.07 3.43 -3.27
CA GLY A 54 -8.35 2.79 -4.35
C GLY A 54 -6.94 3.36 -4.55
N PHE A 55 -6.53 3.45 -5.81
CA PHE A 55 -5.20 3.95 -6.21
C PHE A 55 -5.20 5.41 -6.68
N SER A 56 -6.22 6.20 -6.31
CA SER A 56 -6.19 7.66 -6.51
C SER A 56 -5.33 8.34 -5.45
N ALA A 57 -4.54 9.33 -5.86
CA ALA A 57 -3.80 10.22 -4.95
C ALA A 57 -4.71 11.20 -4.19
N ASP A 58 -5.99 11.29 -4.55
CA ASP A 58 -6.97 12.14 -3.87
C ASP A 58 -7.17 11.68 -2.42
N GLY A 59 -7.16 12.65 -1.51
CA GLY A 59 -7.40 12.43 -0.09
C GLY A 59 -6.32 13.07 0.78
N GLU A 60 -6.52 12.94 2.08
CA GLU A 60 -5.73 13.61 3.11
C GLU A 60 -5.31 12.60 4.17
N VAL A 61 -4.21 12.92 4.85
CA VAL A 61 -3.79 12.24 6.08
C VAL A 61 -4.13 13.17 7.24
N ILE A 62 -4.96 12.73 8.18
CA ILE A 62 -5.56 13.58 9.22
C ILE A 62 -5.13 13.05 10.59
N ILE A 63 -4.52 13.88 11.42
CA ILE A 63 -4.19 13.58 12.83
C ILE A 63 -5.04 14.49 13.71
N GLU A 64 -5.81 13.92 14.63
CA GLU A 64 -6.66 14.67 15.57
C GLU A 64 -7.58 15.71 14.88
N GLY A 65 -8.09 15.38 13.69
CA GLY A 65 -8.95 16.27 12.91
C GLY A 65 -8.22 17.33 12.07
N VAL A 66 -6.88 17.38 12.11
CA VAL A 66 -6.06 18.33 11.37
C VAL A 66 -5.32 17.63 10.22
N PRO A 67 -5.39 18.13 8.97
CA PRO A 67 -4.60 17.61 7.87
C PRO A 67 -3.09 17.74 8.13
N LEU A 68 -2.38 16.64 7.97
CA LEU A 68 -0.94 16.55 8.11
C LEU A 68 -0.24 17.15 6.88
N SER A 69 0.56 18.18 7.09
CA SER A 69 1.41 18.77 6.05
C SER A 69 2.73 18.00 5.90
N ALA A 70 3.28 18.00 4.68
CA ALA A 70 4.61 17.49 4.36
C ALA A 70 5.73 18.10 5.22
N SER A 71 5.58 19.34 5.66
CA SER A 71 6.61 20.07 6.43
C SER A 71 6.68 19.65 7.90
N THR A 72 5.67 18.94 8.39
CA THR A 72 5.59 18.52 9.80
C THR A 72 6.46 17.26 10.02
N GLY A 73 7.36 17.31 11.01
CA GLY A 73 8.23 16.19 11.42
C GLY A 73 7.50 15.07 12.17
N SER A 74 6.33 14.65 11.70
CA SER A 74 5.49 13.64 12.35
C SER A 74 6.06 12.22 12.19
N ASN A 75 5.84 11.35 13.19
CA ASN A 75 6.22 9.94 13.06
C ASN A 75 5.27 9.17 12.14
N VAL A 76 4.02 9.62 11.96
CA VAL A 76 3.12 9.09 10.91
C VAL A 76 3.75 9.28 9.53
N LYS A 77 4.33 10.46 9.28
CA LYS A 77 5.05 10.73 8.04
C LYS A 77 6.21 9.73 7.87
N LYS A 78 7.03 9.50 8.89
CA LYS A 78 8.13 8.50 8.83
C LYS A 78 7.63 7.09 8.51
N VAL A 79 6.51 6.66 9.10
CA VAL A 79 5.92 5.34 8.78
C VAL A 79 5.53 5.25 7.30
N LEU A 80 4.91 6.30 6.76
CA LEU A 80 4.56 6.37 5.34
C LEU A 80 5.79 6.46 4.42
N GLU A 81 6.84 7.18 4.83
CA GLU A 81 8.14 7.23 4.14
C GLU A 81 8.79 5.84 4.05
N VAL A 82 8.81 5.08 5.16
CA VAL A 82 9.28 3.68 5.16
C VAL A 82 8.45 2.83 4.19
N GLY A 83 7.13 2.96 4.22
CA GLY A 83 6.20 2.26 3.32
C GLY A 83 6.40 2.60 1.84
N LEU A 84 6.91 3.79 1.53
CA LEU A 84 7.28 4.22 0.18
C LEU A 84 8.68 3.76 -0.23
N LEU A 85 9.66 3.83 0.67
CA LEU A 85 11.07 3.51 0.40
C LEU A 85 11.32 2.00 0.33
N CYS A 86 10.70 1.21 1.21
CA CYS A 86 10.78 -0.25 1.20
C CYS A 86 9.66 -0.86 0.34
N ASN A 87 9.60 -0.52 -0.95
CA ASN A 87 8.44 -0.86 -1.78
C ASN A 87 8.75 -0.87 -3.28
N ASN A 88 8.24 -1.85 -4.01
CA ASN A 88 8.53 -2.03 -5.44
C ASN A 88 7.37 -1.63 -6.36
N ALA A 89 6.21 -1.31 -5.80
CA ALA A 89 5.07 -0.89 -6.58
C ALA A 89 5.29 0.50 -7.20
N HIS A 90 4.72 0.69 -8.38
CA HIS A 90 4.65 1.95 -9.08
C HIS A 90 3.27 2.09 -9.73
N ILE A 91 2.71 3.30 -9.69
CA ILE A 91 1.43 3.62 -10.32
C ILE A 91 1.75 4.53 -11.51
N SER A 92 1.42 4.08 -12.72
CA SER A 92 1.64 4.87 -13.93
C SER A 92 0.65 6.03 -14.03
N ALA A 93 0.93 6.98 -14.93
CA ALA A 93 0.12 8.18 -15.12
C ALA A 93 -1.34 7.90 -15.52
N ASP A 94 -1.63 6.74 -16.12
CA ASP A 94 -2.96 6.25 -16.45
C ASP A 94 -3.67 5.53 -15.28
N GLY A 95 -3.09 5.54 -14.07
CA GLY A 95 -3.65 4.96 -12.86
C GLY A 95 -3.44 3.45 -12.73
N LYS A 96 -2.66 2.83 -13.62
CA LYS A 96 -2.40 1.39 -13.58
C LYS A 96 -1.34 1.06 -12.52
N LEU A 97 -1.69 0.14 -11.63
CA LEU A 97 -0.77 -0.40 -10.64
C LEU A 97 0.15 -1.47 -11.25
N PHE A 98 1.45 -1.32 -11.02
CA PHE A 98 2.47 -2.36 -11.19
C PHE A 98 2.98 -2.76 -9.81
N GLY A 99 2.93 -4.04 -9.49
CA GLY A 99 3.23 -4.56 -8.15
C GLY A 99 1.99 -5.11 -7.45
N THR A 100 2.10 -5.38 -6.15
CA THR A 100 0.99 -5.92 -5.36
C THR A 100 0.02 -4.83 -4.91
N SER A 101 -1.25 -5.17 -4.68
CA SER A 101 -2.25 -4.21 -4.19
C SER A 101 -1.87 -3.60 -2.84
N THR A 102 -1.25 -4.38 -1.95
CA THR A 102 -0.73 -3.89 -0.67
C THR A 102 0.37 -2.85 -0.84
N GLU A 103 1.31 -3.08 -1.75
CA GLU A 103 2.38 -2.13 -2.01
C GLU A 103 1.88 -0.87 -2.70
N GLY A 104 0.94 -0.99 -3.65
CA GLY A 104 0.27 0.15 -4.27
C GLY A 104 -0.45 1.03 -3.25
N ALA A 105 -1.14 0.42 -2.29
CA ALA A 105 -1.83 1.13 -1.22
C ALA A 105 -0.88 2.01 -0.39
N LEU A 106 0.34 1.51 -0.09
CA LEU A 106 1.36 2.28 0.64
C LEU A 106 1.93 3.43 -0.20
N VAL A 107 2.11 3.23 -1.52
CA VAL A 107 2.53 4.30 -2.43
C VAL A 107 1.51 5.44 -2.45
N VAL A 108 0.22 5.10 -2.57
CA VAL A 108 -0.87 6.10 -2.55
C VAL A 108 -1.01 6.77 -1.19
N ALA A 109 -0.86 6.02 -0.10
CA ALA A 109 -0.92 6.59 1.25
C ALA A 109 0.17 7.66 1.45
N ALA A 110 1.38 7.38 0.98
CA ALA A 110 2.50 8.32 1.05
C ALA A 110 2.32 9.51 0.09
N SER A 111 1.72 9.32 -1.10
CA SER A 111 1.52 10.41 -2.08
C SER A 111 0.56 11.49 -1.57
N LYS A 112 -0.40 11.14 -0.71
CA LYS A 112 -1.33 12.10 -0.07
C LYS A 112 -0.63 13.16 0.78
N LEU A 113 0.58 12.89 1.24
CA LEU A 113 1.40 13.86 1.96
C LEU A 113 2.20 14.80 1.06
N ASN A 114 2.17 14.62 -0.27
CA ASN A 114 2.95 15.43 -1.22
C ASN A 114 4.44 15.53 -0.88
N ILE A 115 5.04 14.45 -0.36
CA ILE A 115 6.43 14.40 0.14
C ILE A 115 7.52 14.45 -0.95
N GLY A 116 7.17 14.85 -2.17
CA GLY A 116 8.07 14.93 -3.32
C GLY A 116 8.54 13.56 -3.82
N PRO A 117 9.48 13.50 -4.78
CA PRO A 117 10.02 12.26 -5.30
C PRO A 117 11.02 11.65 -4.29
N LEU A 118 10.52 11.24 -3.13
CA LEU A 118 11.35 10.76 -2.02
C LEU A 118 12.24 9.60 -2.45
N ARG A 119 11.73 8.68 -3.29
CA ARG A 119 12.52 7.56 -3.82
C ARG A 119 13.76 8.03 -4.57
N ASP A 120 13.69 9.11 -5.34
CA ASP A 120 14.81 9.65 -6.11
C ASP A 120 15.89 10.28 -5.20
N GLN A 121 15.52 10.61 -3.97
CA GLN A 121 16.46 11.12 -2.95
C GLN A 121 17.21 10.00 -2.23
N TRP A 122 16.87 8.72 -2.46
CA TRP A 122 17.46 7.58 -1.78
C TRP A 122 18.02 6.56 -2.77
N ILE A 123 19.31 6.24 -2.64
CA ILE A 123 19.98 5.26 -3.48
C ILE A 123 19.97 3.92 -2.76
N ARG A 124 19.23 2.95 -3.31
CA ARG A 124 19.18 1.58 -2.79
C ARG A 124 20.51 0.87 -3.00
N THR A 125 21.05 0.28 -1.94
CA THR A 125 22.27 -0.53 -1.97
C THR A 125 21.97 -2.02 -1.98
N SER A 126 20.90 -2.44 -1.30
CA SER A 126 20.45 -3.83 -1.32
C SER A 126 18.96 -3.93 -1.04
N GLU A 127 18.40 -5.08 -1.44
CA GLU A 127 17.01 -5.43 -1.20
C GLU A 127 16.92 -6.90 -0.83
N THR A 128 16.15 -7.18 0.22
CA THR A 128 15.61 -8.51 0.50
C THR A 128 14.11 -8.45 0.22
N PRO A 129 13.62 -9.09 -0.85
CA PRO A 129 12.21 -9.06 -1.20
C PRO A 129 11.36 -9.72 -0.12
N PHE A 130 10.04 -9.52 -0.19
CA PHE A 130 9.12 -10.16 0.75
C PHE A 130 9.24 -11.69 0.68
N ASP A 131 9.43 -12.30 1.84
CA ASP A 131 9.50 -13.74 2.03
C ASP A 131 8.33 -14.16 2.93
N SER A 132 7.56 -15.19 2.53
CA SER A 132 6.36 -15.61 3.27
C SER A 132 6.67 -16.28 4.61
N ASP A 133 7.85 -16.88 4.76
CA ASP A 133 8.26 -17.54 5.99
C ASP A 133 8.74 -16.50 7.00
N LYS A 134 9.52 -15.53 6.54
CA LYS A 134 10.00 -14.39 7.36
C LYS A 134 8.94 -13.32 7.57
N LYS A 135 7.94 -13.24 6.67
CA LYS A 135 6.87 -12.23 6.62
C LYS A 135 7.37 -10.78 6.61
N THR A 136 8.55 -10.54 6.04
CA THR A 136 9.19 -9.21 6.02
C THR A 136 9.84 -8.92 4.67
N MET A 137 9.97 -7.65 4.35
CA MET A 137 10.76 -7.09 3.25
C MET A 137 11.72 -6.03 3.81
N VAL A 138 12.95 -5.99 3.30
CA VAL A 138 13.98 -5.04 3.75
C VAL A 138 14.61 -4.36 2.54
N VAL A 139 14.77 -3.04 2.62
CA VAL A 139 15.57 -2.25 1.67
C VAL A 139 16.65 -1.51 2.45
N GLN A 140 17.89 -1.58 1.98
CA GLN A 140 18.96 -0.72 2.45
C GLN A 140 19.18 0.39 1.45
N ALA A 141 19.26 1.63 1.93
CA ALA A 141 19.51 2.79 1.08
C ALA A 141 20.21 3.91 1.84
N TYR A 142 20.96 4.75 1.13
CA TYR A 142 21.51 6.00 1.67
C TYR A 142 20.97 7.19 0.89
N ARG A 143 21.02 8.38 1.50
CA ARG A 143 20.51 9.59 0.86
C ARG A 143 21.45 10.04 -0.27
N SER A 144 20.89 10.44 -1.40
CA SER A 144 21.67 11.00 -2.50
C SER A 144 22.47 12.21 -2.02
N GLY A 145 23.74 12.27 -2.39
CA GLY A 145 24.69 13.29 -1.91
C GLY A 145 25.37 12.96 -0.56
N THR A 146 25.06 11.82 0.08
CA THR A 146 25.78 11.33 1.27
C THR A 146 26.64 10.11 0.96
N SER A 147 27.48 9.71 1.92
CA SER A 147 28.31 8.50 1.79
C SER A 147 27.45 7.23 1.87
N PRO A 148 27.75 6.17 1.10
CA PRO A 148 27.12 4.85 1.26
C PRO A 148 27.26 4.26 2.67
N THR A 149 28.26 4.70 3.44
CA THR A 149 28.44 4.30 4.84
C THR A 149 27.36 4.83 5.78
N THR A 150 26.54 5.79 5.34
CA THR A 150 25.37 6.30 6.08
C THR A 150 24.08 5.59 5.69
N ALA A 151 24.18 4.40 5.09
CA ALA A 151 23.01 3.62 4.70
C ALA A 151 22.11 3.29 5.90
N MET A 152 20.81 3.36 5.66
CA MET A 152 19.76 3.02 6.59
C MET A 152 18.99 1.80 6.07
N CYS A 153 18.46 1.01 7.00
CA CYS A 153 17.56 -0.10 6.69
C CYS A 153 16.11 0.35 6.85
N PHE A 154 15.30 0.09 5.83
CA PHE A 154 13.86 0.25 5.82
C PHE A 154 13.23 -1.14 5.82
N LEU A 155 12.44 -1.44 6.84
CA LEU A 155 11.82 -2.75 7.07
C LEU A 155 10.30 -2.59 7.07
N LYS A 156 9.59 -3.47 6.36
CA LYS A 156 8.13 -3.64 6.49
C LYS A 156 7.79 -5.12 6.56
N GLY A 157 6.68 -5.47 7.21
CA GLY A 157 6.25 -6.85 7.33
C GLY A 157 5.06 -7.03 8.25
N ALA A 158 4.78 -8.29 8.58
CA ALA A 158 3.78 -8.62 9.59
C ALA A 158 4.20 -8.01 10.95
N PRO A 159 3.29 -7.38 11.71
CA PRO A 159 3.62 -6.73 12.97
C PRO A 159 4.39 -7.64 13.92
N GLU A 160 3.98 -8.90 14.07
CA GLU A 160 4.63 -9.87 14.95
C GLU A 160 6.06 -10.22 14.50
N ALA A 161 6.35 -10.18 13.20
CA ALA A 161 7.67 -10.49 12.66
C ALA A 161 8.63 -9.29 12.75
N VAL A 162 8.09 -8.07 12.62
CA VAL A 162 8.86 -6.82 12.71
C VAL A 162 9.18 -6.48 14.17
N LEU A 163 8.22 -6.59 15.07
CA LEU A 163 8.37 -6.18 16.48
C LEU A 163 9.44 -6.99 17.23
N VAL A 164 9.68 -8.24 16.85
CA VAL A 164 10.73 -9.09 17.46
C VAL A 164 12.14 -8.64 17.04
N GLN A 165 12.27 -7.79 16.02
CA GLN A 165 13.54 -7.27 15.50
C GLN A 165 13.82 -5.82 15.97
N CYS A 166 13.00 -5.27 16.85
CA CYS A 166 13.11 -3.91 17.41
C CYS A 166 13.56 -3.96 18.87
#